data_AF-A0A142JV97-F1
#
_entry.id   AF-A0A142JV97-F1
#
_cell.length_a   1.000
_cell.length_b   1.000
_cell.length_c   1.000
_cell.angle_alpha   90.00
_cell.angle_beta   90.00
_cell.angle_gamma   90.00
#
_symmetry.space_group_name_H-M   'P 1'
#
loop_
_entity.id
_entity.type
_entity.pdbx_description
1 polymer ?
#
loop_
_entity_poly.entity_id
_entity_poly.type
_entity_poly.pdbx_seq_one_letter_code
_entity_poly.pdbx_strand_id
1 'polypeptide(L)'
;MRLVNPNGEAFDLQHRSVYTADDMLMLKFAALQGTGMTVLLDYLYGDEMRSGLLVPVLPGWAPLGMKVLAVFLRGLAWCRPCGGFWTS
;
A
#
# COMPACT_ATOMS: atom_id res chain seq x y z
N MET A 1 -2.40 15.77 -5.71
CA MET A 1 -1.41 14.91 -5.03
C MET A 1 -0.02 15.37 -5.46
N ARG A 2 0.84 15.73 -4.52
CA ARG A 2 2.19 16.19 -4.83
C ARG A 2 3.16 15.01 -4.92
N LEU A 3 3.80 14.88 -6.07
CA LEU A 3 4.81 13.88 -6.40
C LEU A 3 6.18 14.53 -6.53
N VAL A 4 7.25 13.79 -6.26
CA VAL A 4 8.63 14.23 -6.54
C VAL A 4 9.23 13.28 -7.56
N ASN A 5 9.87 13.84 -8.59
CA ASN A 5 10.58 13.05 -9.59
C ASN A 5 11.99 12.66 -9.12
N PRO A 6 12.68 11.77 -9.84
CA PRO A 6 14.06 11.41 -9.51
C PRO A 6 15.05 12.58 -9.49
N ASN A 7 14.75 13.69 -10.18
CA ASN A 7 15.56 14.90 -10.23
C ASN A 7 15.25 15.89 -9.08
N GLY A 8 14.30 15.56 -8.19
CA GLY A 8 13.89 16.40 -7.07
C GLY A 8 12.82 17.45 -7.39
N GLU A 9 12.27 17.47 -8.61
CA GLU A 9 11.21 18.41 -8.99
C GLU A 9 9.85 17.91 -8.49
N ALA A 10 9.08 18.82 -7.92
CA ALA A 10 7.73 18.52 -7.46
C ALA A 10 6.70 18.72 -8.57
N PHE A 11 5.77 17.78 -8.70
CA PHE A 11 4.64 17.86 -9.62
C PHE A 11 3.32 17.66 -8.86
N ASP A 12 2.37 18.57 -9.07
CA ASP A 12 1.02 18.43 -8.52
C ASP A 12 0.11 17.68 -9.48
N LEU A 13 -0.05 16.38 -9.25
CA LEU A 13 -0.97 15.51 -9.96
C LEU A 13 -2.40 15.77 -9.51
N GLN A 14 -3.23 16.34 -10.39
CA GLN A 14 -4.67 16.48 -10.18
C GLN A 14 -5.36 15.14 -10.45
N HIS A 15 -5.42 14.28 -9.43
CA HIS A 15 -6.10 12.99 -9.50
C HIS A 15 -7.54 13.12 -8.96
N ARG A 16 -8.53 12.81 -9.80
CA ARG A 16 -9.93 12.68 -9.37
C ARG A 16 -10.17 11.24 -8.93
N SER A 17 -10.37 11.03 -7.62
CA SER A 17 -10.65 9.70 -7.08
C SER A 17 -11.99 9.19 -7.61
N VAL A 18 -11.94 8.13 -8.42
CA VAL A 18 -13.14 7.44 -8.93
C VAL A 18 -13.60 6.34 -7.95
N TYR A 19 -12.70 5.90 -7.08
CA TYR A 19 -12.94 4.89 -6.06
C TYR A 19 -12.16 5.23 -4.79
N THR A 20 -12.85 5.20 -3.64
CA THR A 20 -12.27 5.45 -2.32
C THR A 20 -12.53 4.21 -1.47
N ALA A 21 -11.48 3.68 -0.85
CA ALA A 21 -11.57 2.57 0.08
C ALA A 21 -10.62 2.81 1.25
N ASP A 22 -11.00 2.34 2.43
CA ASP A 22 -10.22 2.48 3.66
C ASP A 22 -9.17 1.37 3.84
N ASP A 23 -9.19 0.36 2.97
CA ASP A 23 -8.28 -0.78 2.98
C ASP A 23 -7.45 -0.83 1.68
N MET A 24 -6.13 -0.96 1.82
CA MET A 24 -5.21 -0.99 0.69
C MET A 24 -5.35 -2.24 -0.19
N LEU A 25 -5.82 -3.37 0.35
CA LEU A 25 -6.15 -4.57 -0.43
C LEU A 25 -7.35 -4.30 -1.34
N MET A 26 -8.37 -3.58 -0.86
CA MET A 26 -9.51 -3.18 -1.71
C MET A 26 -9.06 -2.27 -2.85
N LEU A 27 -8.13 -1.34 -2.59
CA LEU A 27 -7.52 -0.51 -3.63
C LEU A 27 -6.74 -1.36 -4.65
N LYS A 28 -5.99 -2.38 -4.19
CA LYS A 28 -5.29 -3.33 -5.07
C LYS A 28 -6.27 -4.10 -5.96
N PHE A 29 -7.35 -4.63 -5.41
CA PHE A 29 -8.37 -5.32 -6.20
C PHE A 29 -9.02 -4.40 -7.22
N ALA A 30 -9.35 -3.17 -6.85
CA ALA A 30 -9.90 -2.19 -7.79
C ALA A 30 -8.92 -1.89 -8.95
N ALA A 31 -7.61 -1.76 -8.66
CA ALA A 31 -6.60 -1.58 -9.69
C ALA A 31 -6.49 -2.81 -10.61
N LEU A 32 -6.51 -4.02 -10.06
CA LEU A 32 -6.49 -5.27 -10.83
C LEU A 32 -7.72 -5.47 -11.70
N GLN A 33 -8.88 -4.94 -11.29
CA GLN A 33 -10.11 -4.93 -12.09
C GLN A 33 -10.11 -3.83 -13.17
N GLY A 34 -9.06 -3.01 -13.27
CA GLY A 34 -8.95 -1.95 -14.26
C GLY A 34 -9.73 -0.68 -13.93
N THR A 35 -10.15 -0.49 -12.67
CA THR A 35 -10.90 0.70 -12.22
C THR A 35 -10.06 1.99 -12.29
N GLY A 36 -8.72 1.86 -12.27
CA GLY A 36 -7.82 3.00 -12.41
C GLY A 36 -6.41 2.71 -11.89
N MET A 37 -5.73 3.78 -11.46
CA MET A 37 -4.39 3.73 -10.88
C MET A 37 -4.46 4.07 -9.39
N THR A 38 -3.62 3.43 -8.58
CA THR A 38 -3.57 3.70 -7.14
C THR A 38 -2.14 3.60 -6.63
N VAL A 39 -1.88 4.17 -5.45
CA VAL A 39 -0.61 4.00 -4.74
C VAL A 39 -0.73 2.78 -3.84
N LEU A 40 0.18 1.82 -4.01
CA LEU A 40 0.26 0.61 -3.20
C LEU A 40 1.60 0.54 -2.48
N LEU A 41 1.62 -0.13 -1.33
CA LEU A 41 2.85 -0.44 -0.62
C LEU A 41 3.59 -1.57 -1.33
N ASP A 42 4.92 -1.49 -1.36
CA ASP A 42 5.79 -2.41 -2.11
C ASP A 42 5.53 -3.89 -1.81
N TYR A 43 5.15 -4.21 -0.58
CA TYR A 43 4.86 -5.59 -0.18
C TYR A 43 3.50 -6.11 -0.68
N LEU A 44 2.60 -5.24 -1.14
CA LEU A 44 1.24 -5.63 -1.55
C LEU A 44 1.15 -6.08 -3.00
N TYR A 45 2.09 -5.71 -3.89
CA TYR A 45 1.94 -5.89 -5.34
C TYR A 45 3.05 -6.73 -6.00
N GLY A 46 3.96 -7.31 -5.22
CA GLY A 46 5.14 -8.00 -5.77
C GLY A 46 4.83 -9.18 -6.70
N ASP A 47 3.74 -9.91 -6.47
CA ASP A 47 3.34 -11.03 -7.32
C ASP A 47 2.70 -10.54 -8.62
N GLU A 48 1.86 -9.51 -8.54
CA GLU A 48 1.15 -8.90 -9.67
C GLU A 48 2.08 -8.13 -10.61
N MET A 49 3.14 -7.55 -10.05
CA MET A 49 4.19 -6.91 -10.85
C MET A 49 5.03 -7.94 -11.60
N ARG A 50 5.30 -9.10 -10.99
CA ARG A 50 6.00 -10.22 -11.66
C ARG A 50 5.15 -10.87 -12.74
N SER A 51 3.83 -10.95 -12.55
CA SER A 51 2.90 -11.52 -13.53
C SER A 51 2.43 -10.53 -14.60
N GLY A 52 2.81 -9.24 -14.50
CA GLY A 52 2.45 -8.20 -15.46
C GLY A 52 1.00 -7.73 -15.35
N LEU A 53 0.29 -8.10 -14.28
CA LEU A 53 -1.07 -7.63 -13.99
C LEU A 53 -1.09 -6.19 -13.49
N LEU A 54 0.00 -5.74 -12.87
CA LEU A 54 0.21 -4.35 -12.47
C LEU A 54 1.50 -3.82 -13.09
N VAL A 55 1.47 -2.57 -13.54
CA VAL A 55 2.61 -1.88 -14.18
C VAL A 55 2.82 -0.52 -13.50
N PRO A 56 4.06 -0.13 -13.19
CA PRO A 56 4.34 1.19 -12.64
C PRO A 56 4.05 2.28 -13.67
N VAL A 57 3.12 3.18 -13.34
CA VAL A 57 2.65 4.25 -14.24
C VAL A 57 3.54 5.50 -14.20
N LEU A 58 4.26 5.70 -13.10
CA LEU A 58 5.17 6.83 -12.89
C LEU A 58 6.46 6.32 -12.21
N PRO A 59 7.35 5.64 -12.96
CA PRO A 59 8.55 5.05 -12.38
C PRO A 59 9.47 6.14 -11.79
N GLY A 60 9.91 5.94 -10.55
CA GLY A 60 10.78 6.88 -9.84
C GLY A 60 10.07 8.10 -9.26
N TRP A 61 8.76 8.24 -9.47
CA TRP A 61 7.97 9.28 -8.80
C TRP A 61 7.39 8.75 -7.50
N ALA A 62 7.59 9.49 -6.42
CA ALA A 62 7.09 9.10 -5.09
C ALA A 62 6.15 10.16 -4.52
N PRO A 63 5.06 9.76 -3.83
CA PRO A 63 4.25 10.68 -3.04
C PRO A 63 5.06 11.23 -1.87
N LEU A 64 5.00 12.55 -1.68
CA LEU A 64 5.57 13.21 -0.52
C LEU A 64 4.74 12.85 0.73
N GLY A 65 5.35 12.15 1.69
CA GLY A 65 4.83 12.05 3.05
C GLY A 65 3.92 10.86 3.38
N MET A 66 3.93 9.78 2.60
CA MET A 66 3.20 8.57 2.99
C MET A 66 3.92 7.85 4.15
N LYS A 67 3.36 7.93 5.37
CA LYS A 67 3.80 7.14 6.53
C LYS A 67 2.77 6.07 6.82
N VAL A 68 3.19 4.81 6.77
CA VAL A 68 2.38 3.66 7.20
C VAL A 68 2.92 3.16 8.53
N LEU A 69 2.07 3.16 9.55
CA LEU A 69 2.42 2.70 10.90
C LEU A 69 1.71 1.37 11.16
N ALA A 70 2.47 0.29 11.29
CA ALA A 70 1.95 -0.98 11.79
C ALA A 70 2.04 -0.98 13.32
N VAL A 71 0.90 -0.91 14.01
CA VAL A 71 0.84 -0.97 15.48
C VAL A 71 0.43 -2.38 15.90
N PHE A 72 1.33 -3.08 16.58
CA PHE A 72 1.04 -4.37 17.21
C PHE A 72 0.89 -4.17 18.72
N LEU A 73 -0.22 -4.65 19.28
CA LEU A 73 -0.39 -4.66 20.73
C LEU A 73 0.63 -5.61 21.36
N ARG A 74 1.49 -5.06 22.22
CA ARG A 74 2.54 -5.78 22.95
C ARG A 74 1.95 -6.57 24.14
N GLY A 75 1.01 -7.48 23.88
CA GLY A 75 0.27 -8.17 24.94
C GLY A 75 0.01 -9.66 24.73
N LEU A 76 0.21 -10.19 23.52
CA LEU A 76 -0.02 -11.61 23.24
C LEU A 76 1.30 -12.38 23.34
N ALA A 77 1.67 -12.74 24.57
CA ALA A 77 2.78 -13.67 24.79
C ALA A 77 2.35 -15.08 24.33
N TRP A 78 3.02 -15.62 23.31
CA TRP A 78 2.80 -17.00 22.87
C TRP A 78 3.33 -17.97 23.93
N CYS A 79 2.43 -18.62 24.68
CA CYS A 79 2.79 -19.63 25.66
C CYS A 79 3.03 -20.98 24.95
N ARG A 80 4.29 -21.30 24.63
CA ARG A 80 4.69 -22.53 23.92
C ARG A 80 4.18 -23.86 24.53
N PRO A 81 4.04 -24.04 25.85
CA PRO A 81 3.54 -25.30 26.42
C PRO A 81 2.03 -25.51 26.27
N CYS A 82 1.23 -24.43 26.16
CA CYS A 82 -0.23 -24.51 26.30
C CYS A 82 -1.00 -24.31 24.98
N GLY A 83 -0.32 -24.03 23.86
CA GLY A 83 -0.96 -23.93 22.54
C GLY A 83 -2.06 -22.87 22.45
N GLY A 84 -1.99 -21.80 23.24
CA GLY A 84 -3.02 -20.76 23.27
C GLY A 84 -2.53 -19.42 23.81
N PHE A 85 -3.28 -18.36 23.48
CA PHE A 85 -3.07 -17.01 24.01
C PHE A 85 -3.82 -16.84 25.33
N TRP A 86 -3.15 -16.30 26.35
CA TRP A 86 -3.74 -16.02 27.66
C TRP A 86 -3.80 -14.51 27.91
N THR A 87 -4.92 -14.03 28.45
CA THR A 87 -5.05 -12.69 29.03
C THR A 87 -5.08 -12.84 30.55
N SER A 88 -4.34 -11.98 31.26
CA SER A 88 -4.45 -11.89 32.72
C SER A 88 -5.85 -11.51 33.17
#